data_AF-A0A6P1PWU1-F1
#
_entry.id   AF-A0A6P1PWU1-F1
#
_cell.length_a   1.000
_cell.length_b   1.000
_cell.length_c   1.000
_cell.angle_alpha   90.00
_cell.angle_beta   90.00
_cell.angle_gamma   90.00
#
_symmetry.space_group_name_H-M   'P 1'
#
loop_
_entity.id
_entity.type
_entity.pdbx_description
1 polymer ?
#
loop_
_entity_poly.entity_id
_entity_poly.type
_entity_poly.pdbx_seq_one_letter_code
_entity_poly.pdbx_strand_id
1 'polypeptide(L)'
;MKEFVLRIAGNTEAPCYFTIKSKGYSVGMWSKLTNANGDDCRWTVEARKGNYIFSASNMQQLLGLISMWEVRGDNWRLSEDEKDAYIAIKEKSPLYDIDGYEVIE
;
A
#
# COMPACT_ATOMS: atom_id res chain seq x y z
N MET A 1 -18.32 19.58 14.78
CA MET A 1 -17.03 18.87 14.93
C MET A 1 -16.14 19.26 13.78
N LYS A 2 -14.82 19.36 14.00
CA LYS A 2 -13.87 19.66 12.92
C LYS A 2 -13.46 18.34 12.27
N GLU A 3 -13.61 18.25 10.96
CA GLU A 3 -13.13 17.12 10.18
C GLU A 3 -11.65 17.32 9.84
N PHE A 4 -10.85 16.26 9.96
CA PHE A 4 -9.45 16.25 9.59
C PHE A 4 -9.25 15.28 8.43
N VAL A 5 -8.84 15.81 7.28
CA VAL A 5 -8.54 14.99 6.10
C VAL A 5 -7.08 14.58 6.16
N LEU A 6 -6.85 13.27 6.32
CA LEU A 6 -5.52 12.68 6.22
C LEU A 6 -5.41 11.99 4.86
N ARG A 7 -4.43 12.41 4.06
CA ARG A 7 -4.17 11.86 2.73
C ARG A 7 -2.77 11.25 2.69
N ILE A 8 -2.64 10.12 2.00
CA ILE A 8 -1.33 9.61 1.60
C ILE A 8 -0.72 10.59 0.59
N ALA A 9 0.37 11.24 1.00
CA ALA A 9 1.23 12.08 0.18
C ALA A 9 2.70 11.79 0.55
N GLY A 10 3.64 12.62 0.09
CA GLY A 10 5.06 12.46 0.42
C GLY A 10 5.37 12.50 1.92
N ASN A 11 4.42 12.93 2.76
CA ASN A 11 4.56 13.00 4.21
C ASN A 11 4.35 11.66 4.94
N THR A 12 3.83 10.61 4.29
CA THR A 12 3.50 9.35 4.99
C THR A 12 4.60 8.28 4.94
N GLU A 13 5.56 8.40 4.02
CA GLU A 13 6.55 7.33 3.80
C GLU A 13 7.45 7.09 5.02
N ALA A 14 8.04 8.14 5.59
CA ALA A 14 8.85 8.03 6.80
C ALA A 14 8.03 7.59 8.04
N PRO A 15 6.81 8.12 8.30
CA PRO A 15 5.94 7.58 9.33
C PRO A 15 5.64 6.08 9.18
N CYS A 16 5.43 5.59 7.95
CA CYS A 16 5.23 4.16 7.71
C CYS A 16 6.46 3.34 8.13
N TYR A 17 7.68 3.78 7.77
CA TYR A 17 8.91 3.13 8.22
C TYR A 17 8.98 2.99 9.75
N PHE A 18 8.78 4.10 10.49
CA PHE A 18 8.85 4.08 11.95
C PHE A 18 7.72 3.27 12.59
N THR A 19 6.53 3.26 11.98
CA THR A 19 5.39 2.44 12.42
C THR A 19 5.67 0.94 12.25
N ILE A 20 6.28 0.53 11.13
CA ILE A 20 6.68 -0.86 10.92
C ILE A 20 7.75 -1.27 11.95
N LYS A 21 8.74 -0.39 12.20
CA LYS A 21 9.77 -0.61 13.22
C LYS A 21 9.18 -0.74 14.62
N SER A 22 8.22 0.11 15.00
CA SER A 22 7.59 0.04 16.33
C SER A 22 6.76 -1.24 16.54
N LYS A 23 6.31 -1.89 15.45
CA LYS A 23 5.68 -3.22 15.49
C LYS A 23 6.68 -4.37 15.66
N GLY A 24 7.98 -4.08 15.77
CA GLY A 24 9.04 -5.07 16.01
C GLY A 24 9.61 -5.72 14.76
N TYR A 25 9.42 -5.13 13.58
CA TYR A 25 9.99 -5.61 12.33
C TYR A 25 11.39 -5.01 12.09
N SER A 26 12.30 -5.78 11.52
CA SER A 26 13.49 -5.22 10.87
C SER A 26 13.14 -4.79 9.45
N VAL A 27 13.49 -3.57 9.06
CA VAL A 27 13.16 -3.01 7.74
C VAL A 27 14.44 -2.76 6.94
N GLY A 28 14.45 -3.20 5.68
CA GLY A 28 15.51 -2.95 4.72
C GLY A 28 14.95 -2.34 3.44
N MET A 29 15.80 -1.65 2.69
CA MET A 29 15.47 -1.11 1.37
C MET A 29 16.65 -1.31 0.44
N TRP A 30 16.35 -1.61 -0.81
CA TRP A 30 17.35 -1.72 -1.87
C TRP A 30 16.71 -1.32 -3.19
N SER A 31 17.53 -0.90 -4.14
CA SER A 31 17.11 -0.61 -5.49
C SER A 31 17.89 -1.46 -6.47
N LYS A 32 17.26 -1.76 -7.61
CA LYS A 32 17.88 -2.46 -8.72
C LYS A 32 17.64 -1.68 -10.00
N LEU A 33 18.69 -1.48 -10.79
CA LEU A 33 18.55 -0.91 -12.13
C LEU A 33 17.61 -1.76 -12.97
N THR A 34 16.67 -1.12 -13.65
CA THR A 34 15.69 -1.80 -14.54
C THR A 34 16.20 -1.90 -15.96
N ASN A 35 17.28 -1.21 -16.28
CA ASN A 35 17.96 -1.24 -17.58
C ASN A 35 19.48 -1.10 -17.44
N ALA A 36 20.20 -1.32 -18.54
CA ALA A 36 21.66 -1.31 -18.56
C ALA A 36 22.27 0.11 -18.54
N ASN A 37 21.51 1.13 -18.94
CA ASN A 37 21.99 2.50 -19.04
C ASN A 37 21.98 3.24 -17.69
N GLY A 38 21.26 2.70 -16.70
CA GLY A 38 21.26 3.21 -15.33
C GLY A 38 20.37 4.43 -15.11
N ASP A 39 19.46 4.75 -16.04
CA ASP A 39 18.54 5.89 -15.94
C ASP A 39 17.22 5.54 -15.25
N ASP A 40 16.95 4.26 -14.97
CA ASP A 40 15.79 3.82 -14.21
C ASP A 40 16.15 2.74 -13.17
N CYS A 41 15.45 2.78 -12.04
CA CYS A 41 15.60 1.82 -10.97
C CYS A 41 14.27 1.50 -10.29
N ARG A 42 14.14 0.25 -9.85
CA ARG A 42 13.01 -0.20 -9.04
C ARG A 42 13.44 -0.29 -7.59
N TRP A 43 12.73 0.43 -6.73
CA TRP A 43 12.84 0.30 -5.29
C TRP A 43 12.08 -0.92 -4.79
N THR A 44 12.69 -1.60 -3.82
CA THR A 44 12.08 -2.66 -3.03
C THR A 44 12.31 -2.34 -1.56
N VAL A 45 11.24 -2.39 -0.78
CA VAL A 45 11.30 -2.33 0.68
C VAL A 45 10.90 -3.68 1.24
N GLU A 46 11.62 -4.14 2.25
CA GLU A 46 11.33 -5.40 2.94
C GLU A 46 11.19 -5.21 4.44
N ALA A 47 10.29 -5.96 5.06
CA ALA A 47 10.20 -6.10 6.50
C ALA A 47 10.29 -7.57 6.90
N ARG A 48 10.97 -7.86 8.02
CA ARG A 48 11.12 -9.22 8.54
C ARG A 48 10.75 -9.30 10.00
N LYS A 49 10.06 -10.37 10.39
CA LYS A 49 9.70 -10.69 11.79
C LYS A 49 9.49 -12.19 11.93
N GLY A 50 10.32 -12.84 12.76
CA GLY A 50 10.34 -14.30 12.86
C GLY A 50 10.63 -14.94 11.49
N ASN A 51 9.74 -15.84 11.06
CA ASN A 51 9.87 -16.56 9.78
C ASN A 51 9.22 -15.83 8.59
N TYR A 52 8.65 -14.64 8.80
CA TYR A 52 7.94 -13.90 7.76
C TYR A 52 8.82 -12.83 7.13
N ILE A 53 8.72 -12.72 5.81
CA ILE A 53 9.32 -11.66 5.00
C ILE A 53 8.20 -11.02 4.19
N PHE A 54 8.06 -9.70 4.32
CA PHE A 54 7.11 -8.88 3.57
C PHE A 54 7.89 -7.99 2.61
N SER A 55 7.40 -7.80 1.39
CA SER A 55 8.07 -7.01 0.36
C SER A 55 7.06 -6.17 -0.41
N ALA A 56 7.44 -4.93 -0.74
CA ALA A 56 6.63 -4.01 -1.53
C ALA A 56 7.50 -2.98 -2.27
N SER A 57 6.89 -2.12 -3.08
CA SER A 57 7.60 -1.08 -3.82
C SER A 57 7.78 0.24 -3.06
N ASN A 58 7.06 0.43 -1.94
CA ASN A 58 7.21 1.57 -1.03
C ASN A 58 6.72 1.25 0.39
N MET A 59 6.98 2.13 1.36
CA MET A 59 6.66 1.89 2.77
C MET A 59 5.15 1.84 3.05
N GLN A 60 4.34 2.60 2.31
CA GLN A 60 2.88 2.62 2.46
C GLN A 60 2.28 1.26 2.10
N GLN A 61 2.69 0.71 0.96
CA GLN A 61 2.30 -0.64 0.52
C GLN A 61 2.81 -1.70 1.49
N LEU A 62 4.04 -1.59 1.98
CA LEU A 62 4.61 -2.54 2.94
C LEU A 62 3.83 -2.53 4.26
N LEU A 63 3.51 -1.35 4.81
CA LEU A 63 2.69 -1.24 6.02
C LEU A 63 1.28 -1.77 5.78
N GLY A 64 0.69 -1.49 4.61
CA GLY A 64 -0.61 -2.03 4.22
C GLY A 64 -0.62 -3.56 4.20
N LEU A 65 0.37 -4.18 3.56
CA LEU A 65 0.53 -5.64 3.50
C LEU A 65 0.69 -6.25 4.90
N ILE A 66 1.59 -5.69 5.72
CA ILE A 66 1.79 -6.14 7.11
C ILE A 66 0.49 -6.03 7.88
N SER A 67 -0.24 -4.92 7.77
CA SER A 67 -1.49 -4.70 8.49
C SER A 67 -2.57 -5.68 8.05
N MET A 68 -2.68 -5.99 6.75
CA MET A 68 -3.61 -7.00 6.25
C MET A 68 -3.27 -8.39 6.81
N TRP A 69 -1.99 -8.78 6.81
CA TRP A 69 -1.57 -10.05 7.37
C TRP A 69 -1.74 -10.11 8.90
N GLU A 70 -1.45 -9.04 9.64
CA GLU A 70 -1.66 -8.99 11.09
C GLU A 70 -3.14 -9.18 11.48
N VAL A 71 -4.08 -8.73 10.64
CA VAL A 71 -5.53 -8.90 10.87
C VAL A 71 -6.03 -10.26 10.40
N ARG A 72 -5.57 -10.75 9.25
CA ARG A 72 -6.13 -11.94 8.57
C ARG A 72 -5.31 -13.22 8.75
N GLY A 73 -4.10 -13.10 9.27
CA GLY A 73 -3.13 -14.19 9.34
C GLY A 73 -2.73 -14.73 7.97
N ASP A 74 -2.44 -16.02 7.90
CA ASP A 74 -1.94 -16.66 6.67
C ASP A 74 -2.97 -16.67 5.52
N ASN A 75 -4.26 -16.50 5.83
CA ASN A 75 -5.36 -16.36 4.86
C ASN A 75 -5.57 -14.90 4.42
N TRP A 76 -4.51 -14.08 4.40
CA TRP A 76 -4.60 -12.66 4.04
C TRP A 76 -5.00 -12.38 2.59
N ARG A 77 -4.94 -13.39 1.71
CA ARG A 77 -5.31 -13.25 0.30
C ARG A 77 -6.81 -13.00 0.15
N LEU A 78 -7.14 -12.34 -0.95
CA LEU A 78 -8.50 -12.03 -1.39
C LEU A 78 -9.25 -13.32 -1.75
N SER A 79 -10.50 -13.46 -1.30
CA SER A 79 -11.43 -14.49 -1.81
C SER A 79 -12.18 -14.00 -3.07
N GLU A 80 -12.79 -14.91 -3.83
CA GLU A 80 -13.62 -14.50 -4.98
C GLU A 80 -14.83 -13.63 -4.54
N ASP A 81 -15.48 -13.97 -3.43
CA ASP A 81 -16.60 -13.16 -2.91
C ASP A 81 -16.17 -11.73 -2.54
N GLU A 82 -14.99 -11.57 -1.93
CA GLU A 82 -14.44 -10.25 -1.58
C GLU A 82 -14.04 -9.45 -2.83
N LYS A 83 -13.53 -10.14 -3.85
CA LYS A 83 -13.20 -9.53 -5.14
C LYS A 83 -14.45 -8.99 -5.83
N ASP A 84 -15.50 -9.79 -5.91
CA ASP A 84 -16.76 -9.39 -6.55
C ASP A 84 -17.40 -8.22 -5.79
N ALA A 85 -17.39 -8.26 -4.46
CA ALA A 85 -17.84 -7.16 -3.63
C ALA A 85 -17.03 -5.87 -3.85
N TYR A 86 -15.70 -5.97 -3.94
CA TYR A 86 -14.83 -4.83 -4.19
C TYR A 86 -15.04 -4.23 -5.59
N ILE A 87 -15.20 -5.06 -6.62
CA ILE A 87 -15.50 -4.62 -7.99
C ILE A 87 -16.83 -3.88 -8.02
N ALA A 88 -17.89 -4.43 -7.40
CA ALA A 88 -19.21 -3.79 -7.38
C ALA A 88 -19.20 -2.41 -6.69
N ILE A 89 -18.37 -2.21 -5.66
CA ILE A 89 -18.20 -0.89 -5.03
C ILE A 89 -17.51 0.07 -5.99
N LYS A 90 -16.45 -0.40 -6.67
CA LYS A 90 -15.69 0.41 -7.62
C LYS A 90 -16.56 0.85 -8.81
N GLU A 91 -17.41 -0.04 -9.33
CA GLU A 91 -18.31 0.24 -10.46
C GLU A 91 -19.43 1.22 -10.09
N LYS A 92 -19.89 1.22 -8.85
CA LYS A 92 -20.92 2.16 -8.36
C LYS A 92 -20.34 3.49 -7.86
N SER A 93 -19.02 3.64 -7.87
CA SER A 93 -18.39 4.85 -7.35
C SER A 93 -18.54 5.99 -8.37
N PRO A 94 -18.91 7.20 -7.91
CA PRO A 94 -19.04 8.35 -8.81
C PRO A 94 -17.70 8.65 -9.48
N LEU A 95 -17.75 8.85 -10.80
CA LEU A 95 -16.62 9.34 -11.58
C LEU A 95 -16.72 10.85 -11.68
N TYR A 96 -15.63 11.57 -11.41
CA TYR A 96 -15.59 13.03 -11.56
C TYR A 96 -14.62 13.42 -12.67
N ASP A 97 -15.00 14.42 -13.46
CA ASP A 97 -14.12 15.01 -14.46
C ASP A 97 -13.04 15.90 -13.83
N ILE A 98 -12.21 16.53 -14.66
CA ILE A 98 -11.09 17.38 -14.20
C ILE A 98 -11.57 18.66 -13.48
N ASP A 99 -12.79 19.10 -13.76
CA ASP A 99 -13.40 20.28 -13.15
C ASP A 99 -14.19 19.93 -11.88
N GLY A 100 -14.30 18.63 -11.56
CA GLY A 100 -14.93 18.10 -10.36
C GLY A 100 -16.43 17.86 -10.50
N TYR A 101 -16.98 17.82 -11.72
CA TYR A 101 -18.36 17.46 -11.96
C TYR A 101 -18.50 15.94 -12.09
N GLU A 102 -19.57 15.38 -11.54
CA GLU A 102 -19.88 13.96 -11.68
C GLU A 102 -20.22 13.63 -13.14
N VAL A 103 -19.55 12.62 -13.69
CA VAL A 103 -19.80 12.05 -15.01
C VAL A 103 -20.93 11.05 -14.87
N ILE A 104 -22.12 11.44 -15.30
CA ILE A 104 -23.31 10.57 -15.31
C ILE A 104 -23.34 9.89 -16.68
N GLU A 105 -23.21 8.56 -16.69
CA GLU A 105 -23.43 7.71 -17.89
C GLU A 105 -24.91 7.52 -18.20
#